data_AF-A0A6B2DR64-F1
#
_entry.id   AF-A0A6B2DR64-F1
#
_cell.length_a   1.000
_cell.length_b   1.000
_cell.length_c   1.000
_cell.angle_alpha   90.00
_cell.angle_beta   90.00
_cell.angle_gamma   90.00
#
_symmetry.space_group_name_H-M   'P 1'
#
loop_
_entity.id
_entity.type
_entity.pdbx_description
1 polymer ?
#
loop_
_entity_poly.entity_id
_entity_poly.type
_entity_poly.pdbx_seq_one_letter_code
_entity_poly.pdbx_strand_id
1 'polypeptide(L)'
;MPDFAAAAEPHRRELLAHCYRMLGSVHEAEDLVQETFVRAWKAWPGYDPARASVRTWLYRIATNACLTALEGRARRPLPSGLGRPSDDPAAPLTPSFEIPWLQPFPAAGSDDPG
;
A
#
# COMPACT_ATOMS: atom_id res chain seq x y z
N MET A 1 -23.84 13.20 2.17
CA MET A 1 -22.70 12.27 2.06
C MET A 1 -22.23 11.97 3.47
N PRO A 2 -21.91 10.72 3.85
CA PRO A 2 -21.32 10.42 5.16
C PRO A 2 -20.04 11.26 5.37
N ASP A 3 -19.68 11.50 6.62
CA ASP A 3 -18.36 12.06 6.93
C ASP A 3 -17.24 11.15 6.39
N PHE A 4 -16.09 11.73 6.09
CA PHE A 4 -14.94 11.01 5.52
C PHE A 4 -14.60 9.76 6.33
N ALA A 5 -14.52 9.87 7.66
CA ALA A 5 -14.09 8.76 8.50
C ALA A 5 -15.04 7.55 8.37
N ALA A 6 -16.35 7.80 8.39
CA ALA A 6 -17.37 6.76 8.24
C ALA A 6 -17.31 6.08 6.86
N ALA A 7 -16.94 6.83 5.81
CA ALA A 7 -16.79 6.29 4.47
C ALA A 7 -15.48 5.52 4.26
N ALA A 8 -14.37 5.97 4.88
CA ALA A 8 -13.03 5.43 4.63
C ALA A 8 -12.62 4.30 5.58
N GLU A 9 -13.03 4.35 6.84
CA GLU A 9 -12.60 3.38 7.86
C GLU A 9 -12.91 1.92 7.52
N PRO A 10 -14.07 1.57 6.92
CA PRO A 10 -14.34 0.19 6.51
C PRO A 10 -13.30 -0.38 5.53
N HIS A 11 -12.59 0.48 4.80
CA HIS A 11 -11.59 0.10 3.81
C HIS A 11 -10.17 -0.03 4.39
N ARG A 12 -9.94 0.35 5.66
CA ARG A 12 -8.59 0.39 6.26
C ARG A 12 -7.88 -0.96 6.18
N ARG A 13 -8.55 -2.05 6.56
CA ARG A 13 -7.97 -3.40 6.58
C ARG A 13 -7.57 -3.88 5.19
N GLU A 14 -8.42 -3.65 4.19
CA GLU A 14 -8.15 -4.09 2.82
C GLU A 14 -7.08 -3.23 2.12
N LEU A 15 -6.98 -1.95 2.48
CA LEU A 15 -5.90 -1.06 2.05
C LEU A 15 -4.57 -1.43 2.68
N LEU A 16 -4.55 -1.82 3.96
CA LEU A 16 -3.34 -2.34 4.60
C LEU A 16 -2.81 -3.59 3.89
N ALA A 17 -3.70 -4.56 3.63
CA ALA A 17 -3.32 -5.75 2.87
C ALA A 17 -2.84 -5.42 1.45
N HIS A 18 -3.41 -4.39 0.82
CA HIS A 18 -2.98 -3.91 -0.51
C HIS A 18 -1.58 -3.29 -0.48
N CYS A 19 -1.34 -2.33 0.41
CA CYS A 19 -0.04 -1.71 0.59
C CYS A 19 1.03 -2.76 0.96
N TYR A 20 0.69 -3.72 1.82
CA TYR A 20 1.59 -4.80 2.20
C TYR A 20 2.00 -5.67 1.01
N ARG A 21 1.06 -6.03 0.12
CA ARG A 21 1.40 -6.77 -1.11
C ARG A 21 2.33 -5.99 -2.05
N MET A 22 2.27 -4.66 -2.04
CA MET A 22 3.13 -3.82 -2.90
C MET A 22 4.52 -3.58 -2.28
N LEU A 23 4.59 -3.44 -0.95
CA LEU A 23 5.81 -2.98 -0.26
C LEU A 23 6.58 -4.14 0.40
N GLY A 24 5.91 -5.22 0.76
CA GLY A 24 6.49 -6.37 1.46
C GLY A 24 6.83 -6.10 2.94
N SER A 25 6.46 -4.93 3.48
CA SER A 25 6.73 -4.49 4.85
C SER A 25 5.44 -4.04 5.54
N VAL A 26 5.12 -4.60 6.71
CA VAL A 26 3.93 -4.21 7.48
C VAL A 26 4.03 -2.77 7.96
N HIS A 27 5.18 -2.35 8.47
CA HIS A 27 5.35 -0.99 8.97
C HIS A 27 5.20 0.05 7.85
N GLU A 28 5.84 -0.17 6.70
CA GLU A 28 5.66 0.75 5.56
C GLU A 28 4.21 0.71 5.06
N ALA A 29 3.55 -0.45 5.07
CA ALA A 29 2.15 -0.55 4.68
C ALA A 29 1.22 0.25 5.62
N GLU A 30 1.45 0.20 6.93
CA GLU A 30 0.70 1.01 7.91
C GLU A 30 0.91 2.51 7.69
N ASP A 31 2.15 2.94 7.47
CA ASP A 31 2.48 4.33 7.16
C ASP A 31 1.78 4.80 5.87
N LEU A 32 1.81 3.96 4.83
CA LEU A 32 1.17 4.29 3.55
C LEU A 32 -0.36 4.30 3.64
N VAL A 33 -0.97 3.49 4.50
CA VAL A 33 -2.42 3.58 4.79
C VAL A 33 -2.74 4.91 5.48
N GLN A 34 -1.93 5.32 6.46
CA GLN A 34 -2.13 6.62 7.12
C GLN A 34 -1.98 7.78 6.15
N GLU A 35 -0.92 7.79 5.34
CA GLU A 35 -0.70 8.80 4.30
C GLU A 35 -1.85 8.81 3.27
N THR A 36 -2.36 7.65 2.89
CA THR A 36 -3.54 7.53 2.03
C THR A 36 -4.74 8.23 2.64
N PHE A 37 -5.01 8.02 3.93
CA PHE A 37 -6.15 8.62 4.61
C PHE A 37 -5.99 10.14 4.73
N VAL A 38 -4.78 10.64 5.01
CA VAL A 38 -4.50 12.09 5.03
C VAL A 38 -4.72 12.71 3.65
N ARG A 39 -4.23 12.09 2.58
CA ARG A 39 -4.43 12.56 1.19
C ARG A 39 -5.91 12.52 0.81
N ALA A 40 -6.60 11.43 1.15
CA ALA A 40 -8.01 11.26 0.86
C ALA A 40 -8.85 12.29 1.61
N TRP A 41 -8.61 12.52 2.90
CA TRP A 41 -9.30 13.54 3.68
C TRP A 41 -9.17 14.94 3.06
N LYS A 42 -7.96 15.32 2.64
CA LYS A 42 -7.72 16.60 1.95
C LYS A 42 -8.48 16.71 0.62
N ALA A 43 -8.65 15.59 -0.09
CA ALA A 43 -9.34 15.53 -1.38
C ALA A 43 -10.86 15.26 -1.26
N TRP A 44 -11.35 14.91 -0.07
CA TRP A 44 -12.73 14.53 0.19
C TRP A 44 -13.77 15.59 -0.23
N PRO A 45 -13.55 16.90 -0.03
CA PRO A 45 -14.49 17.92 -0.49
C PRO A 45 -14.76 17.90 -2.00
N GLY A 46 -13.83 17.35 -2.80
CA GLY A 46 -13.95 17.21 -4.26
C GLY A 46 -14.26 15.79 -4.73
N TYR A 47 -14.55 14.85 -3.82
CA TYR A 47 -14.92 13.49 -4.20
C TYR A 47 -16.30 13.48 -4.88
N ASP A 48 -16.38 12.81 -6.04
CA ASP A 48 -17.58 12.68 -6.84
C ASP A 48 -17.98 11.19 -6.96
N PRO A 49 -19.05 10.75 -6.27
CA PRO A 49 -19.49 9.35 -6.30
C PRO A 49 -20.01 8.90 -7.67
N ALA A 50 -20.33 9.82 -8.59
CA ALA A 50 -20.72 9.46 -9.96
C ALA A 50 -19.50 9.00 -10.80
N ARG A 51 -18.28 9.35 -10.40
CA ARG A 51 -17.05 8.99 -11.13
C ARG A 51 -16.42 7.69 -10.65
N ALA A 52 -16.47 7.42 -9.34
CA ALA A 52 -15.90 6.22 -8.75
C ALA A 52 -16.51 5.96 -7.37
N SER A 53 -16.56 4.70 -6.96
CA SER A 53 -16.84 4.34 -5.56
C SER A 53 -15.72 4.83 -4.63
N VAL A 54 -16.04 5.04 -3.34
CA VAL A 54 -15.05 5.41 -2.30
C VAL A 54 -13.92 4.39 -2.27
N ARG A 55 -14.25 3.10 -2.35
CA ARG A 55 -13.27 2.00 -2.43
C ARG A 55 -12.31 2.21 -3.59
N THR A 56 -12.81 2.28 -4.83
CA THR A 56 -11.98 2.45 -6.03
C THR A 56 -11.09 3.70 -5.93
N TRP A 57 -11.65 4.79 -5.41
CA TRP A 57 -10.95 6.05 -5.24
C TRP A 57 -9.79 5.94 -4.22
N LEU A 58 -10.04 5.34 -3.04
CA LEU A 58 -9.00 5.10 -2.02
C LEU A 58 -7.89 4.18 -2.53
N TYR A 59 -8.23 3.09 -3.23
CA TYR A 59 -7.24 2.19 -3.82
C TYR A 59 -6.33 2.88 -4.84
N ARG A 60 -6.86 3.84 -5.60
CA ARG A 60 -6.05 4.64 -6.52
C ARG A 60 -5.05 5.51 -5.77
N ILE A 61 -5.47 6.16 -4.69
CA ILE A 61 -4.59 6.99 -3.85
C ILE A 61 -3.51 6.11 -3.21
N ALA A 62 -3.89 4.97 -2.63
CA ALA A 62 -2.96 4.03 -1.98
C ALA A 62 -1.92 3.47 -2.97
N THR A 63 -2.37 3.05 -4.16
CA THR A 63 -1.47 2.56 -5.22
C THR A 63 -0.46 3.63 -5.60
N ASN A 64 -0.90 4.86 -5.85
CA ASN A 64 -0.01 5.97 -6.21
C ASN A 64 1.00 6.28 -5.09
N ALA A 65 0.57 6.23 -3.82
CA ALA A 65 1.44 6.45 -2.67
C ALA A 65 2.49 5.34 -2.54
N CYS A 66 2.11 4.07 -2.71
CA CYS A 66 3.04 2.94 -2.72
C CYS A 66 4.04 3.01 -3.87
N LEU A 67 3.60 3.34 -5.09
CA LEU A 67 4.50 3.52 -6.24
C LEU A 67 5.51 4.64 -5.98
N THR A 68 5.07 5.76 -5.41
CA THR A 68 5.97 6.88 -5.03
C THR A 68 7.01 6.44 -4.00
N ALA A 69 6.62 5.63 -2.99
CA ALA A 69 7.54 5.11 -1.99
C ALA A 69 8.58 4.15 -2.60
N LEU A 70 8.15 3.26 -3.50
CA LEU A 70 9.03 2.34 -4.23
C LEU A 70 10.02 3.08 -5.12
N GLU A 71 9.59 4.12 -5.83
CA GLU A 71 10.47 4.99 -6.61
C GLU A 71 11.54 5.68 -5.73
N GLY A 72 11.13 6.14 -4.53
CA GLY A 72 12.04 6.71 -3.54
C GLY A 72 13.12 5.72 -3.06
N ARG A 73 12.75 4.44 -2.89
CA ARG A 73 13.69 3.37 -2.52
C ARG A 73 14.74 3.12 -3.60
N ALA A 74 14.35 3.08 -4.87
CA ALA A 74 15.27 2.88 -5.98
C ALA A 74 16.31 4.01 -6.13
N ARG A 75 15.97 5.23 -5.67
CA ARG A 75 16.84 6.41 -5.74
C ARG A 75 17.77 6.59 -4.54
N ARG A 76 17.62 5.80 -3.47
CA ARG A 76 18.52 5.90 -2.31
C ARG A 76 19.87 5.26 -2.69
N PRO A 77 20.99 6.00 -2.68
CA PRO A 77 22.31 5.42 -2.96
C PRO A 77 22.55 4.28 -1.98
N LEU A 78 22.89 3.10 -2.49
CA LEU A 78 23.36 2.00 -1.66
C LEU A 78 24.57 2.51 -0.86
N PRO A 79 24.73 2.11 0.42
CA PRO A 79 25.97 2.35 1.15
C PRO A 79 27.14 1.90 0.28
N SER A 80 28.15 2.75 0.12
CA SER A 80 29.37 2.43 -0.64
C SER A 80 30.03 1.22 0.00
N GLY A 81 29.71 0.02 -0.49
CA GLY A 81 30.12 -1.25 0.11
C GLY A 81 29.23 -2.45 -0.18
N LEU A 82 28.00 -2.28 -0.69
CA LEU A 82 27.13 -3.41 -1.05
C LEU A 82 26.65 -3.30 -2.50
N GLY A 83 27.33 -4.04 -3.38
CA GLY A 83 26.83 -4.53 -4.67
C GLY A 83 27.04 -3.63 -5.88
N ARG A 84 27.96 -4.04 -6.78
CA ARG A 84 27.99 -3.59 -8.18
C ARG A 84 26.65 -3.96 -8.84
N PRO A 85 26.04 -3.10 -9.68
CA PRO A 85 24.95 -3.52 -10.55
C PRO A 85 25.40 -4.72 -11.40
N SER A 86 24.48 -5.63 -11.74
CA SER A 86 24.74 -6.62 -12.79
C SER A 86 25.31 -5.92 -14.02
N ASP A 87 26.43 -6.40 -14.57
CA ASP A 87 27.03 -5.84 -15.80
C ASP A 87 26.20 -6.17 -17.06
N ASP A 88 25.16 -6.99 -16.93
CA ASP A 88 24.29 -7.41 -18.03
C ASP A 88 22.91 -6.73 -17.98
N PRO A 89 22.66 -5.70 -18.82
CA PRO A 89 21.36 -5.05 -18.94
C PRO A 89 20.33 -5.88 -19.74
N ALA A 90 20.74 -6.98 -20.39
CA ALA A 90 19.87 -7.89 -21.13
C ALA A 90 19.43 -9.10 -20.29
N ALA A 91 19.90 -9.20 -19.04
CA ALA A 91 19.45 -10.22 -18.11
C ALA A 91 17.91 -10.11 -17.96
N PRO A 92 17.17 -11.23 -18.11
CA PRO A 92 15.73 -11.22 -17.95
C PRO A 92 15.37 -10.70 -16.55
N LEU A 93 14.60 -9.61 -16.50
CA LEU A 93 13.89 -9.23 -15.28
C LEU A 93 12.85 -10.33 -15.05
N THR A 94 13.19 -11.34 -14.27
CA THR A 94 12.23 -12.32 -13.76
C THR A 94 11.57 -11.71 -12.53
N PRO A 95 10.37 -11.11 -12.66
CA PRO A 95 9.58 -10.76 -11.48
C PRO A 95 9.34 -12.03 -10.67
N SER A 96 9.90 -12.05 -9.45
CA SER A 96 9.56 -13.05 -8.46
C SER A 96 8.13 -12.76 -8.00
N PHE A 97 7.16 -13.45 -8.61
CA PHE A 97 5.74 -13.36 -8.24
C PHE A 97 5.38 -14.26 -7.05
N GLU A 98 6.32 -15.09 -6.61
CA GLU A 98 6.21 -15.77 -5.34
C GLU A 98 6.72 -14.81 -4.27
N ILE A 99 5.85 -14.39 -3.36
CA ILE A 99 6.20 -13.59 -2.18
C ILE A 99 6.31 -14.58 -1.01
N PRO A 100 7.46 -15.26 -0.79
CA PRO A 100 7.60 -16.29 0.25
C PRO A 100 7.32 -15.79 1.68
N TRP A 101 7.30 -14.48 1.90
CA TRP A 101 7.04 -13.84 3.19
C TRP A 101 5.58 -13.38 3.37
N LEU A 102 4.68 -13.63 2.42
CA LEU A 102 3.27 -13.27 2.55
C LEU A 102 2.60 -14.14 3.63
N GLN A 103 2.65 -13.67 4.88
CA GLN A 103 1.94 -14.31 5.97
C GLN A 103 0.43 -14.11 5.79
N PRO A 104 -0.41 -15.10 6.14
CA PRO A 104 -1.84 -14.92 6.18
C PRO A 104 -2.16 -13.79 7.17
N PHE A 105 -2.99 -12.84 6.74
CA PHE A 105 -3.53 -11.82 7.61
C PHE A 105 -4.25 -12.51 8.78
N PRO A 106 -3.96 -12.21 10.06
CA PRO A 106 -4.69 -12.82 11.16
C PRO A 106 -6.16 -12.41 11.04
N ALA A 107 -7.01 -13.34 10.62
CA ALA A 107 -8.44 -13.20 10.82
C ALA A 107 -8.65 -13.16 12.34
N ALA A 108 -9.31 -12.11 12.82
CA ALA A 108 -9.52 -11.84 14.23
C ALA A 108 -9.96 -13.11 14.98
N GLY A 109 -9.27 -13.40 16.08
CA GLY A 109 -9.58 -14.51 16.96
C GLY A 109 -10.97 -14.34 17.57
N SER A 110 -11.76 -15.40 17.42
CA SER A 110 -12.74 -15.94 18.36
C SER A 110 -13.22 -15.02 19.49
N ASP A 111 -14.48 -14.59 19.33
CA ASP A 111 -15.43 -14.48 20.45
C ASP A 111 -15.43 -15.82 21.20
N ASP A 112 -15.04 -15.81 22.48
CA ASP A 112 -15.12 -16.96 23.39
C ASP A 112 -16.19 -16.64 24.44
N PRO A 113 -17.33 -17.34 24.46
CA PRO A 113 -18.33 -17.16 25.50
C PRO A 113 -18.03 -18.13 26.66
N GLY A 114 -17.58 -17.57 27.78
CA GLY A 114 -17.56 -18.23 29.08
C GLY A 114 -18.76 -17.83 29.94
#